data_AF-A0A2E8V9S3-F1
#
_entry.id   AF-A0A2E8V9S3-F1
#
_cell.length_a   1.000
_cell.length_b   1.000
_cell.length_c   1.000
_cell.angle_alpha   90.00
_cell.angle_beta   90.00
_cell.angle_gamma   90.00
#
_symmetry.space_group_name_H-M   'P 1'
#
loop_
_entity.id
_entity.type
_entity.pdbx_description
1 polymer ?
#
loop_
_entity_poly.entity_id
_entity_poly.type
_entity_poly.pdbx_seq_one_letter_code
_entity_poly.pdbx_strand_id
1 'polypeptide(L)'
;MIVTSQQSPDYETFSGFDVLYDLIKNEVAGLRDKELDFTSDNWEWSHWSIRMQLSHMASLIPRWIIVRLGHILYPANDHGYTEINPIASSNYDRRLDDEKYWEIQEIMPALEKAINLVIDVLNKTSIEILQSNKVKRDPSPQWELMSKAHYRGVTAVGNPAEGTMTIEATIRHIYFEQTTHLFNIQRLKKAQGLSLISEVPKVGYWVLPGWDISQP
;
A
#
# COMPACT_ATOMS: atom_id res chain seq x y z
N MET A 1 -7.79 25.44 30.50
CA MET A 1 -8.47 24.74 29.38
C MET A 1 -7.44 23.84 28.73
N ILE A 2 -7.50 22.54 28.99
CA ILE A 2 -6.67 21.57 28.27
C ILE A 2 -7.37 21.36 26.93
N VAL A 3 -6.84 21.98 25.88
CA VAL A 3 -7.21 21.60 24.52
C VAL A 3 -6.53 20.25 24.31
N THR A 4 -7.26 19.15 24.50
CA THR A 4 -6.87 17.89 23.90
C THR A 4 -6.93 18.12 22.39
N SER A 5 -5.79 18.42 21.78
CA SER A 5 -5.66 18.35 20.33
C SER A 5 -5.99 16.90 19.96
N GLN A 6 -7.17 16.65 19.41
CA GLN A 6 -7.41 15.41 18.69
C GLN A 6 -6.29 15.31 17.67
N GLN A 7 -5.43 14.31 17.82
CA GLN A 7 -4.42 14.01 16.81
C GLN A 7 -5.17 13.83 15.49
N SER A 8 -4.70 14.49 14.43
CA SER A 8 -5.35 14.36 13.12
C SER A 8 -5.34 12.89 12.69
N PRO A 9 -6.33 12.41 11.92
CA PRO A 9 -6.33 11.05 11.35
C PRO A 9 -5.04 10.70 10.58
N ASP A 10 -4.35 11.72 10.07
CA ASP A 10 -3.03 11.58 9.42
C ASP A 10 -1.92 11.23 10.38
N TYR A 11 -1.97 11.68 11.64
CA TYR A 11 -0.97 11.34 12.63
C TYR A 11 -0.99 9.83 12.90
N GLU A 12 -2.17 9.26 13.15
CA GLU A 12 -2.34 7.82 13.32
C GLU A 12 -1.92 7.05 12.06
N THR A 13 -2.40 7.48 10.88
CA THR A 13 -2.06 6.85 9.59
C THR A 13 -0.54 6.87 9.32
N PHE A 14 0.12 8.00 9.57
CA PHE A 14 1.55 8.17 9.26
C PHE A 14 2.42 7.44 10.28
N SER A 15 2.07 7.49 11.58
CA SER A 15 2.73 6.66 12.61
C SER A 15 2.54 5.16 12.36
N GLY A 16 1.49 4.78 11.63
CA GLY A 16 1.23 3.39 11.28
C GLY A 16 2.32 2.76 10.42
N PHE A 17 3.13 3.55 9.69
CA PHE A 17 4.25 3.03 8.91
C PHE A 17 5.38 2.47 9.79
N ASP A 18 5.55 3.00 11.00
CA ASP A 18 6.63 2.59 11.93
C ASP A 18 6.51 1.12 12.34
N VAL A 19 5.29 0.59 12.35
CA VAL A 19 5.00 -0.81 12.75
C VAL A 19 4.54 -1.70 11.59
N LEU A 20 4.31 -1.12 10.42
CA LEU A 20 3.66 -1.81 9.29
C LEU A 20 4.44 -3.04 8.84
N TYR A 21 5.77 -2.91 8.71
CA TYR A 21 6.61 -4.03 8.27
C TYR A 21 6.57 -5.20 9.25
N ASP A 22 6.63 -4.93 10.55
CA ASP A 22 6.58 -5.98 11.58
C ASP A 22 5.22 -6.69 11.59
N LEU A 23 4.11 -5.96 11.41
CA LEU A 23 2.79 -6.58 11.29
C LEU A 23 2.73 -7.58 10.13
N ILE A 24 3.27 -7.20 8.96
CA ILE A 24 3.29 -8.04 7.75
C ILE A 24 4.24 -9.21 7.94
N LYS A 25 5.47 -8.95 8.40
CA LYS A 25 6.50 -9.96 8.66
C LYS A 25 6.02 -11.03 9.62
N ASN A 26 5.36 -10.64 10.70
CA ASN A 26 4.81 -11.59 11.67
C ASN A 26 3.70 -12.45 11.08
N GLU A 27 2.87 -11.88 10.19
CA GLU A 27 1.77 -12.60 9.57
C GLU A 27 2.25 -13.69 8.60
N VAL A 28 3.41 -13.49 7.96
CA VAL A 28 3.97 -14.40 6.94
C VAL A 28 5.14 -15.25 7.43
N ALA A 29 5.56 -15.07 8.68
CA ALA A 29 6.66 -15.81 9.27
C ALA A 29 6.37 -17.32 9.28
N GLY A 30 7.31 -18.11 8.74
CA GLY A 30 7.23 -19.57 8.72
C GLY A 30 6.27 -20.18 7.69
N LEU A 31 5.64 -19.37 6.84
CA LEU A 31 4.89 -19.88 5.70
C LEU A 31 5.84 -20.52 4.67
N ARG A 32 5.42 -21.65 4.11
CA ARG A 32 6.10 -22.36 3.02
C ARG A 32 5.48 -21.96 1.68
N ASP A 33 6.13 -22.33 0.59
CA ASP A 33 5.67 -21.99 -0.77
C ASP A 33 4.22 -22.40 -1.02
N LYS A 34 3.80 -23.60 -0.60
CA LYS A 34 2.41 -24.02 -0.76
C LYS A 34 1.40 -23.09 -0.08
N GLU A 35 1.78 -22.45 1.03
CA GLU A 35 0.92 -21.51 1.76
C GLU A 35 1.01 -20.11 1.15
N LEU A 36 2.19 -19.73 0.65
CA LEU A 36 2.44 -18.48 -0.04
C LEU A 36 1.74 -18.41 -1.41
N ASP A 37 1.61 -19.56 -2.09
CA ASP A 37 1.12 -19.69 -3.46
C ASP A 37 -0.32 -20.22 -3.55
N PHE A 38 -0.98 -20.38 -2.41
CA PHE A 38 -2.40 -20.73 -2.37
C PHE A 38 -3.27 -19.67 -3.07
N THR A 39 -4.18 -20.14 -3.92
CA THR A 39 -5.23 -19.36 -4.58
C THR A 39 -6.56 -20.10 -4.53
N SER A 40 -7.68 -19.41 -4.77
CA SER A 40 -9.01 -20.01 -4.82
C SER A 40 -9.93 -19.22 -5.74
N ASP A 41 -10.88 -19.92 -6.37
CA ASP A 41 -11.96 -19.34 -7.18
C ASP A 41 -13.21 -18.97 -6.37
N ASN A 42 -13.20 -19.22 -5.05
CA ASN A 42 -14.37 -18.93 -4.20
C ASN A 42 -14.56 -17.43 -3.97
N TRP A 43 -13.50 -16.63 -4.10
CA TRP A 43 -13.52 -15.18 -3.91
C TRP A 43 -12.58 -14.47 -4.88
N GLU A 44 -12.98 -13.31 -5.42
CA GLU A 44 -12.12 -12.53 -6.34
C GLU A 44 -10.79 -12.12 -5.70
N TRP A 45 -10.79 -11.80 -4.41
CA TRP A 45 -9.55 -11.45 -3.69
C TRP A 45 -8.59 -12.63 -3.50
N SER A 46 -9.04 -13.88 -3.70
CA SER A 46 -8.19 -15.08 -3.56
C SER A 46 -7.51 -15.53 -4.85
N HIS A 47 -7.69 -14.82 -5.97
CA HIS A 47 -6.88 -15.03 -7.18
C HIS A 47 -5.44 -14.53 -7.03
N TRP A 48 -5.19 -13.63 -6.09
CA TRP A 48 -3.85 -13.20 -5.73
C TRP A 48 -3.39 -13.92 -4.48
N SER A 49 -2.38 -14.77 -4.62
CA SER A 49 -1.75 -15.50 -3.52
C SER A 49 -1.04 -14.56 -2.54
N ILE A 50 -0.68 -15.04 -1.35
CA ILE A 50 0.05 -14.25 -0.35
C ILE A 50 1.33 -13.67 -0.95
N ARG A 51 2.07 -14.46 -1.75
CA ARG A 51 3.27 -14.00 -2.46
C ARG A 51 2.98 -12.83 -3.40
N MET A 52 1.90 -12.93 -4.18
CA MET A 52 1.47 -11.86 -5.08
C MET A 52 1.02 -10.61 -4.34
N GLN A 53 0.31 -10.75 -3.21
CA GLN A 53 -0.06 -9.62 -2.35
C GLN A 53 1.21 -8.88 -1.87
N LEU A 54 2.20 -9.61 -1.34
CA LEU A 54 3.47 -9.02 -0.87
C LEU A 54 4.26 -8.35 -1.99
N SER A 55 4.33 -9.00 -3.17
CA SER A 55 4.99 -8.46 -4.35
C SER A 55 4.31 -7.17 -4.84
N HIS A 56 2.98 -7.12 -4.85
CA HIS A 56 2.24 -5.90 -5.13
C HIS A 56 2.56 -4.79 -4.13
N MET A 57 2.46 -5.10 -2.83
CA MET A 57 2.75 -4.17 -1.73
C MET A 57 4.13 -3.53 -1.86
N ALA A 58 5.15 -4.32 -2.20
CA ALA A 58 6.52 -3.85 -2.40
C ALA A 58 6.67 -2.97 -3.65
N SER A 59 5.98 -3.31 -4.75
CA SER A 59 6.06 -2.56 -6.01
C SER A 59 5.28 -1.25 -6.01
N LEU A 60 4.19 -1.18 -5.24
CA LEU A 60 3.26 -0.06 -5.20
C LEU A 60 3.96 1.23 -4.78
N ILE A 61 4.77 1.16 -3.71
CA ILE A 61 5.34 2.34 -3.08
C ILE A 61 6.34 3.06 -4.00
N PRO A 62 7.36 2.40 -4.59
CA PRO A 62 8.31 3.08 -5.48
C PRO A 62 7.64 3.67 -6.74
N ARG A 63 6.57 3.04 -7.24
CA ARG A 63 5.77 3.58 -8.37
C ARG A 63 5.13 4.92 -8.01
N TRP A 64 4.62 5.06 -6.79
CA TRP A 64 4.06 6.33 -6.33
C TRP A 64 5.13 7.35 -5.95
N ILE A 65 6.09 6.97 -5.12
CA ILE A 65 7.04 7.90 -4.51
C ILE A 65 8.15 8.30 -5.49
N ILE A 66 8.72 7.36 -6.24
CA ILE A 66 9.86 7.65 -7.13
C ILE A 66 9.34 8.00 -8.52
N VAL A 67 8.56 7.12 -9.16
CA VAL A 67 8.21 7.30 -10.58
C VAL A 67 7.30 8.51 -10.78
N ARG A 68 6.30 8.69 -9.92
CA ARG A 68 5.33 9.80 -10.04
C ARG A 68 5.78 11.07 -9.32
N LEU A 69 6.43 10.93 -8.17
CA LEU A 69 6.73 12.04 -7.27
C LEU A 69 8.23 12.31 -7.08
N GLY A 70 9.12 11.50 -7.66
CA GLY A 70 10.56 11.58 -7.40
C GLY A 70 11.17 12.91 -7.80
N HIS A 71 10.71 13.54 -8.88
CA HIS A 71 11.15 14.88 -9.28
C HIS A 71 10.85 15.97 -8.22
N ILE A 72 9.90 15.73 -7.31
CA ILE A 72 9.56 16.62 -6.19
C ILE A 72 10.26 16.17 -4.92
N LEU A 73 10.20 14.87 -4.60
CA LEU A 73 10.63 14.30 -3.32
C LEU A 73 12.13 13.96 -3.25
N TYR A 74 12.75 13.75 -4.41
CA TYR A 74 14.15 13.35 -4.58
C TYR A 74 14.75 14.03 -5.82
N PRO A 75 14.84 15.38 -5.86
CA PRO A 75 15.33 16.10 -7.03
C PRO A 75 16.79 15.79 -7.37
N ALA A 76 17.58 15.30 -6.40
CA ALA A 76 18.94 14.82 -6.58
C ALA A 76 19.03 13.33 -6.95
N ASN A 77 17.89 12.65 -7.15
CA ASN A 77 17.80 11.22 -7.43
C ASN A 77 18.45 10.34 -6.34
N ASP A 78 18.40 10.78 -5.09
CA ASP A 78 19.02 10.18 -3.90
C ASP A 78 18.07 9.25 -3.12
N HIS A 79 17.08 8.67 -3.81
CA HIS A 79 16.07 7.78 -3.21
C HIS A 79 16.59 6.37 -2.86
N GLY A 80 17.87 6.07 -3.09
CA GLY A 80 18.49 4.80 -2.69
C GLY A 80 18.11 3.56 -3.51
N TYR A 81 17.41 3.70 -4.64
CA TYR A 81 17.15 2.60 -5.58
C TYR A 81 18.12 2.67 -6.76
N THR A 82 18.79 1.56 -7.05
CA THR A 82 19.73 1.44 -8.18
C THR A 82 19.01 1.09 -9.49
N GLU A 83 17.94 0.29 -9.42
CA GLU A 83 17.16 -0.12 -10.59
C GLU A 83 15.66 0.00 -10.29
N ILE A 84 14.97 0.93 -10.95
CA ILE A 84 13.52 1.13 -10.78
C ILE A 84 12.69 0.31 -11.77
N ASN A 85 13.27 -0.08 -12.92
CA ASN A 85 12.54 -0.77 -14.00
C ASN A 85 11.91 -2.11 -13.56
N PRO A 86 12.61 -3.02 -12.85
CA PRO A 86 12.01 -4.27 -12.38
C PRO A 86 10.87 -4.09 -11.36
N ILE A 87 10.69 -2.88 -10.85
CA ILE A 87 9.67 -2.52 -9.87
C ILE A 87 8.51 -1.80 -10.55
N ALA A 88 8.82 -0.84 -11.42
CA ALA A 88 7.86 0.09 -12.00
C ALA A 88 7.32 -0.32 -13.38
N SER A 89 8.09 -1.09 -14.12
CA SER A 89 7.81 -1.51 -15.51
C SER A 89 7.85 -3.03 -15.65
N SER A 90 7.53 -3.75 -14.56
CA SER A 90 7.37 -5.21 -14.57
C SER A 90 6.30 -5.62 -15.59
N ASN A 91 6.54 -6.74 -16.28
CA ASN A 91 5.57 -7.37 -17.18
C ASN A 91 4.38 -8.00 -16.43
N TYR A 92 4.43 -8.03 -15.10
CA TYR A 92 3.43 -8.63 -14.24
C TYR A 92 2.48 -7.56 -13.68
N ASP A 93 1.18 -7.89 -13.65
CA ASP A 93 0.13 -6.94 -13.26
C ASP A 93 0.39 -6.36 -11.88
N ARG A 94 0.74 -5.07 -11.87
CA ARG A 94 0.91 -4.23 -10.68
C ARG A 94 1.80 -4.84 -9.59
N ARG A 95 2.75 -5.72 -9.92
CA ARG A 95 3.63 -6.38 -8.93
C ARG A 95 5.10 -6.30 -9.32
N LEU A 96 6.00 -6.80 -8.47
CA LEU A 96 7.42 -6.91 -8.82
C LEU A 96 7.59 -7.85 -10.02
N ASP A 97 8.76 -7.84 -10.64
CA ASP A 97 9.12 -8.80 -11.67
C ASP A 97 9.30 -10.20 -11.06
N ASP A 98 8.42 -11.15 -11.39
CA ASP A 98 8.47 -12.51 -10.82
C ASP A 98 9.77 -13.26 -11.23
N GLU A 99 10.46 -12.85 -12.31
CA GLU A 99 11.76 -13.44 -12.68
C GLU A 99 12.90 -12.99 -11.75
N LYS A 100 12.71 -11.89 -11.02
CA LYS A 100 13.71 -11.29 -10.12
C LYS A 100 13.31 -11.35 -8.64
N TYR A 101 12.02 -11.37 -8.37
CA TYR A 101 11.45 -11.33 -7.03
C TYR A 101 10.37 -12.40 -6.91
N TRP A 102 10.82 -13.64 -6.81
CA TRP A 102 9.92 -14.75 -6.52
C TRP A 102 10.03 -15.16 -5.06
N GLU A 103 11.26 -15.31 -4.57
CA GLU A 103 11.49 -15.86 -3.24
C GLU A 103 11.04 -14.87 -2.16
N ILE A 104 10.45 -15.37 -1.07
CA ILE A 104 10.00 -14.50 0.02
C ILE A 104 11.18 -13.75 0.65
N GLN A 105 12.38 -14.34 0.62
CA GLN A 105 13.63 -13.72 1.05
C GLN A 105 14.08 -12.57 0.13
N GLU A 106 13.51 -12.43 -1.07
CA GLU A 106 13.75 -11.31 -1.99
C GLU A 106 12.64 -10.27 -1.88
N ILE A 107 11.37 -10.72 -1.78
CA ILE A 107 10.20 -9.84 -1.69
C ILE A 107 10.18 -9.06 -0.38
N MET A 108 10.46 -9.71 0.76
CA MET A 108 10.36 -9.06 2.07
C MET A 108 11.38 -7.93 2.27
N PRO A 109 12.67 -8.08 1.91
CA PRO A 109 13.60 -6.95 1.92
C PRO A 109 13.22 -5.83 0.95
N ALA A 110 12.64 -6.16 -0.21
CA ALA A 110 12.14 -5.16 -1.15
C ALA A 110 10.97 -4.36 -0.55
N LEU A 111 10.06 -5.04 0.16
CA LEU A 111 8.96 -4.42 0.88
C LEU A 111 9.45 -3.54 2.04
N GLU A 112 10.40 -4.01 2.84
CA GLU A 112 11.02 -3.24 3.93
C GLU A 112 11.64 -1.95 3.40
N LYS A 113 12.44 -2.06 2.34
CA LYS A 113 13.05 -0.90 1.67
C LYS A 113 11.99 0.08 1.16
N ALA A 114 10.90 -0.45 0.61
CA ALA A 114 9.79 0.35 0.10
C ALA A 114 9.06 1.10 1.24
N ILE A 115 8.77 0.45 2.36
CA ILE A 115 8.17 1.10 3.54
C ILE A 115 9.10 2.19 4.09
N ASN A 116 10.40 1.90 4.21
CA ASN A 116 11.40 2.87 4.66
C ASN A 116 11.50 4.09 3.74
N LEU A 117 11.19 3.96 2.45
CA LEU A 117 11.12 5.10 1.53
C LEU A 117 9.99 6.08 1.93
N VAL A 118 8.84 5.58 2.39
CA VAL A 118 7.75 6.45 2.87
C VAL A 118 8.13 7.12 4.18
N ILE A 119 8.76 6.39 5.09
CA ILE A 119 9.25 6.92 6.36
C ILE A 119 10.28 8.04 6.11
N ASP A 120 11.21 7.85 5.16
CA ASP A 120 12.16 8.89 4.74
C ASP A 120 11.42 10.16 4.25
N VAL A 121 10.42 10.01 3.37
CA VAL A 121 9.60 11.14 2.90
C VAL A 121 8.92 11.86 4.07
N LEU A 122 8.30 11.13 4.99
CA LEU A 122 7.62 11.70 6.15
C LEU A 122 8.58 12.47 7.08
N ASN A 123 9.81 11.98 7.23
CA ASN A 123 10.81 12.61 8.11
C ASN A 123 11.45 13.87 7.50
N LYS A 124 11.58 13.94 6.18
CA LYS A 124 12.30 15.04 5.51
C LYS A 124 11.41 16.10 4.87
N THR A 125 10.11 15.82 4.70
CA THR A 125 9.21 16.66 3.91
C THR A 125 8.27 17.43 4.81
N SER A 126 8.19 18.75 4.63
CA SER A 126 7.25 19.58 5.40
C SER A 126 5.79 19.29 5.03
N ILE A 127 4.87 19.49 5.98
CA ILE A 127 3.44 19.34 5.74
C ILE A 127 2.93 20.24 4.60
N GLU A 128 3.53 21.42 4.43
CA GLU A 128 3.22 22.35 3.34
C GLU A 128 3.50 21.74 1.97
N ILE A 129 4.66 21.09 1.80
CA ILE A 129 5.00 20.39 0.56
C ILE A 129 4.04 19.22 0.34
N LEU A 130 3.73 18.47 1.40
CA LEU A 130 2.83 17.31 1.31
C LEU A 130 1.41 17.70 0.84
N GLN A 131 0.93 18.87 1.25
CA GLN A 131 -0.44 19.34 0.95
C GLN A 131 -0.56 20.13 -0.35
N SER A 132 0.51 20.80 -0.80
CA SER A 132 0.49 21.68 -1.97
C SER A 132 0.75 20.95 -3.30
N ASN A 133 1.54 19.87 -3.28
CA ASN A 133 1.94 19.15 -4.48
C ASN A 133 1.00 17.99 -4.81
N LYS A 134 0.70 17.78 -6.10
CA LYS A 134 -0.33 16.84 -6.54
C LYS A 134 0.10 16.00 -7.74
N VAL A 135 -0.40 14.78 -7.80
CA VAL A 135 -0.36 13.90 -8.97
C VAL A 135 -1.73 13.87 -9.63
N LYS A 136 -1.75 13.87 -10.97
CA LYS A 136 -2.98 13.64 -11.74
C LYS A 136 -3.34 12.15 -11.73
N ARG A 137 -4.63 11.87 -11.79
CA ARG A 137 -5.17 10.52 -11.87
C ARG A 137 -6.12 10.42 -13.05
N ASP A 138 -5.83 9.44 -13.90
CA ASP A 138 -6.66 9.10 -15.04
C ASP A 138 -8.02 8.55 -14.58
N PRO A 139 -9.07 8.73 -15.39
CA PRO A 139 -10.41 8.27 -15.06
C PRO A 139 -10.48 6.76 -14.74
N SER A 140 -11.08 6.38 -13.60
CA SER A 140 -11.46 4.98 -13.36
C SER A 140 -12.72 4.84 -12.51
N PRO A 141 -13.53 3.78 -12.70
CA PRO A 141 -14.70 3.52 -11.84
C PRO A 141 -14.31 3.31 -10.37
N GLN A 142 -13.12 2.72 -10.12
CA GLN A 142 -12.60 2.50 -8.78
C GLN A 142 -12.20 3.81 -8.07
N TRP A 143 -11.89 4.86 -8.83
CA TRP A 143 -11.47 6.16 -8.28
C TRP A 143 -12.54 6.82 -7.43
N GLU A 144 -13.81 6.69 -7.81
CA GLU A 144 -14.91 7.26 -7.03
C GLU A 144 -14.98 6.62 -5.63
N LEU A 145 -14.93 5.29 -5.54
CA LEU A 145 -14.96 4.59 -4.26
C LEU A 145 -13.71 4.90 -3.42
N MET A 146 -12.53 4.87 -4.03
CA MET A 146 -11.28 5.19 -3.32
C MET A 146 -11.31 6.62 -2.78
N SER A 147 -11.83 7.59 -3.53
CA SER A 147 -11.90 8.99 -3.10
C SER A 147 -12.69 9.17 -1.80
N LYS A 148 -13.72 8.35 -1.56
CA LYS A 148 -14.54 8.39 -0.34
C LYS A 148 -13.75 7.98 0.91
N ALA A 149 -12.63 7.27 0.76
CA ALA A 149 -11.73 6.92 1.86
C ALA A 149 -10.91 8.11 2.37
N HIS A 150 -10.72 9.13 1.53
CA HIS A 150 -9.84 10.25 1.83
C HIS A 150 -10.66 11.45 2.27
N TYR A 151 -10.51 11.82 3.54
CA TYR A 151 -11.20 12.99 4.09
C TYR A 151 -10.69 14.34 3.51
N ARG A 152 -9.50 14.36 2.90
CA ARG A 152 -8.95 15.49 2.14
C ARG A 152 -7.86 15.07 1.15
N GLY A 153 -7.49 15.99 0.27
CA GLY A 153 -6.34 15.86 -0.64
C GLY A 153 -6.62 15.02 -1.88
N VAL A 154 -7.87 14.58 -2.10
CA VAL A 154 -8.30 13.88 -3.31
C VAL A 154 -9.41 14.69 -3.99
N THR A 155 -9.37 14.78 -5.31
CA THR A 155 -10.49 15.23 -6.14
C THR A 155 -10.98 14.09 -7.02
N ALA A 156 -12.29 13.98 -7.21
CA ALA A 156 -12.92 13.04 -8.10
C ALA A 156 -14.08 13.74 -8.81
N VAL A 157 -13.97 13.89 -10.14
CA VAL A 157 -14.97 14.57 -10.98
C VAL A 157 -15.22 13.73 -12.22
N GLY A 158 -16.47 13.66 -12.67
CA GLY A 158 -16.86 12.93 -13.87
C GLY A 158 -17.22 11.46 -13.63
N ASN A 159 -17.55 10.76 -14.72
CA ASN A 159 -17.84 9.33 -14.75
C ASN A 159 -17.37 8.73 -16.10
N PRO A 160 -16.26 7.96 -16.15
CA PRO A 160 -15.40 7.57 -15.03
C PRO A 160 -14.72 8.77 -14.36
N ALA A 161 -14.48 8.68 -13.04
CA ALA A 161 -13.99 9.80 -12.25
C ALA A 161 -12.48 10.01 -12.44
N GLU A 162 -12.08 11.21 -12.84
CA GLU A 162 -10.68 11.68 -12.86
C GLU A 162 -10.40 12.64 -11.70
N GLY A 163 -9.13 12.93 -11.46
CA GLY A 163 -8.80 14.03 -10.57
C GLY A 163 -7.34 14.09 -10.16
N THR A 164 -7.14 14.51 -8.91
CA THR A 164 -5.82 14.77 -8.35
C THR A 164 -5.72 14.18 -6.96
N MET A 165 -4.49 13.86 -6.56
CA MET A 165 -4.17 13.43 -5.21
C MET A 165 -2.96 14.21 -4.72
N THR A 166 -3.04 14.82 -3.54
CA THR A 166 -1.87 15.46 -2.91
C THR A 166 -0.84 14.41 -2.51
N ILE A 167 0.41 14.79 -2.23
CA ILE A 167 1.40 13.85 -1.69
C ILE A 167 0.92 13.29 -0.35
N GLU A 168 0.33 14.13 0.51
CA GLU A 168 -0.30 13.70 1.77
C GLU A 168 -1.35 12.60 1.54
N ALA A 169 -2.27 12.83 0.59
CA ALA A 169 -3.28 11.83 0.24
C ALA A 169 -2.68 10.60 -0.43
N THR A 170 -1.56 10.73 -1.14
CA THR A 170 -0.81 9.62 -1.74
C THR A 170 -0.21 8.72 -0.67
N ILE A 171 0.39 9.30 0.39
CA ILE A 171 0.94 8.53 1.52
C ILE A 171 -0.18 7.78 2.25
N ARG A 172 -1.32 8.46 2.49
CA ARG A 172 -2.52 7.83 3.06
C ARG A 172 -3.07 6.72 2.17
N HIS A 173 -3.09 6.91 0.85
CA HIS A 173 -3.50 5.88 -0.13
C HIS A 173 -2.59 4.66 -0.04
N ILE A 174 -1.27 4.88 -0.04
CA ILE A 174 -0.30 3.80 0.16
C ILE A 174 -0.63 3.02 1.43
N TYR A 175 -0.83 3.68 2.57
CA TYR A 175 -1.15 2.98 3.82
C TYR A 175 -2.44 2.16 3.74
N PHE A 176 -3.47 2.70 3.10
CA PHE A 176 -4.76 2.01 2.90
C PHE A 176 -4.64 0.78 2.00
N GLU A 177 -3.82 0.85 0.95
CA GLU A 177 -3.49 -0.32 0.13
C GLU A 177 -2.75 -1.37 0.98
N GLN A 178 -1.70 -0.97 1.71
CA GLN A 178 -0.91 -1.90 2.52
C GLN A 178 -1.75 -2.65 3.56
N THR A 179 -2.63 -1.94 4.27
CA THR A 179 -3.54 -2.54 5.27
C THR A 179 -4.60 -3.44 4.61
N THR A 180 -5.12 -3.07 3.44
CA THR A 180 -6.07 -3.89 2.68
C THR A 180 -5.42 -5.18 2.18
N HIS A 181 -4.18 -5.12 1.70
CA HIS A 181 -3.43 -6.30 1.27
C HIS A 181 -3.02 -7.19 2.45
N LEU A 182 -2.67 -6.61 3.61
CA LEU A 182 -2.46 -7.38 4.83
C LEU A 182 -3.76 -8.10 5.28
N PHE A 183 -4.91 -7.44 5.19
CA PHE A 183 -6.20 -8.08 5.42
C PHE A 183 -6.46 -9.25 4.45
N ASN A 184 -6.12 -9.10 3.15
CA ASN A 184 -6.22 -10.18 2.18
C ASN A 184 -5.32 -11.38 2.53
N ILE A 185 -4.09 -11.12 2.99
CA ILE A 185 -3.18 -12.16 3.48
C ILE A 185 -3.83 -12.93 4.64
N GLN A 186 -4.46 -12.24 5.59
CA GLN A 186 -5.18 -12.90 6.67
C GLN A 186 -6.37 -13.73 6.18
N ARG A 187 -7.12 -13.24 5.18
CA ARG A 187 -8.21 -14.01 4.57
C ARG A 187 -7.71 -15.28 3.88
N LEU A 188 -6.61 -15.19 3.13
CA LEU A 188 -5.97 -16.35 2.50
C LEU A 188 -5.46 -17.35 3.54
N LYS A 189 -4.94 -16.88 4.68
CA LYS A 189 -4.55 -17.74 5.79
C LYS A 189 -5.75 -18.45 6.41
N LYS A 190 -6.86 -17.75 6.65
CA LYS A 190 -8.10 -18.36 7.15
C LYS A 190 -8.64 -19.44 6.21
N ALA A 191 -8.63 -19.19 4.90
CA ALA A 191 -9.05 -20.15 3.88
C ALA A 191 -8.26 -21.47 3.96
N GLN A 192 -7.01 -21.40 4.43
CA GLN A 192 -6.12 -22.53 4.63
C GLN A 192 -6.15 -23.11 6.05
N GLY A 193 -6.97 -22.57 6.96
CA GLY A 193 -7.03 -22.97 8.36
C GLY A 193 -5.82 -22.52 9.21
N LEU A 194 -5.10 -21.49 8.77
CA LEU A 194 -3.91 -20.97 9.46
C LEU A 194 -4.28 -19.88 10.48
N SER A 195 -3.55 -19.84 11.60
CA SER A 195 -3.72 -18.82 12.64
C SER A 195 -3.26 -17.43 12.18
N LEU A 196 -4.00 -16.40 12.58
CA LEU A 196 -3.62 -15.01 12.42
C LEU A 196 -2.72 -14.56 13.58
N ILE A 197 -1.74 -13.69 13.30
CA ILE A 197 -0.74 -13.28 14.29
C ILE A 197 -0.91 -11.81 14.67
N SER A 198 -1.19 -10.96 13.69
CA SER A 198 -1.24 -9.50 13.85
C SER A 198 -2.69 -8.98 13.87
N GLU A 199 -2.95 -7.87 14.56
CA GLU A 199 -4.21 -7.12 14.39
C GLU A 199 -4.05 -6.12 13.24
N VAL A 200 -4.90 -6.22 12.21
CA VAL A 200 -4.87 -5.27 11.08
C VAL A 200 -5.50 -3.94 11.50
N PRO A 201 -4.82 -2.80 11.29
CA PRO A 201 -5.40 -1.49 11.53
C PRO A 201 -6.72 -1.27 10.78
N LYS A 202 -7.79 -0.93 11.51
CA LYS A 202 -9.15 -0.73 10.98
C LYS A 202 -9.32 0.61 10.26
N VAL A 203 -8.57 0.80 9.18
CA VAL A 203 -8.57 2.02 8.37
C VAL A 203 -8.54 1.70 6.88
N GLY A 204 -8.81 2.72 6.05
CA GLY A 204 -8.69 2.59 4.60
C GLY A 204 -9.79 1.75 3.97
N TYR A 205 -9.46 1.12 2.83
CA TYR A 205 -10.47 0.55 1.94
C TYR A 205 -11.21 -0.65 2.52
N TRP A 206 -10.51 -1.53 3.22
CA TRP A 206 -11.10 -2.76 3.76
C TRP A 206 -12.16 -2.54 4.86
N VAL A 207 -12.31 -1.31 5.37
CA VAL A 207 -13.38 -0.93 6.30
C VAL A 207 -14.46 -0.04 5.66
N LEU A 208 -14.36 0.25 4.36
CA LEU A 208 -15.34 1.11 3.67
C LEU A 208 -16.61 0.33 3.28
N PRO A 209 -17.80 0.95 3.45
CA PRO A 209 -19.01 0.45 2.84
C PRO A 209 -18.86 0.30 1.32
N GLY A 210 -19.17 -0.89 0.80
CA GLY A 210 -19.04 -1.21 -0.63
C GLY A 210 -17.72 -1.86 -1.02
N TRP A 211 -16.75 -1.99 -0.10
CA TRP A 211 -15.58 -2.84 -0.32
C TRP A 211 -15.91 -4.31 -0.02
N ASP A 212 -15.30 -5.24 -0.78
CA ASP A 212 -15.49 -6.67 -0.54
C ASP A 212 -14.73 -7.12 0.72
N ILE A 213 -15.51 -7.39 1.77
CA ILE A 213 -15.05 -7.87 3.09
C ILE A 213 -15.42 -9.33 3.36
N SER A 214 -15.83 -10.07 2.33
CA SER A 214 -16.16 -11.51 2.43
C SER A 214 -15.01 -12.29 3.08
N GLN A 215 -15.37 -13.35 3.81
CA GLN A 215 -14.47 -14.24 4.54
C GLN A 215 -14.74 -15.70 4.14
N PRO A 216 -13.72 -16.58 4.22
CA PRO A 216 -13.87 -18.03 4.23
C PRO A 216 -14.73 -18.58 5.38
#